data_AF-A0A7R9H700-F1
#
_entry.id   AF-A0A7R9H700-F1
#
_cell.length_a   1.000
_cell.length_b   1.000
_cell.length_c   1.000
_cell.angle_alpha   90.00
_cell.angle_beta   90.00
_cell.angle_gamma   90.00
#
_symmetry.space_group_name_H-M   'P 1'
#
loop_
_entity.id
_entity.type
_entity.pdbx_description
1 polymer ?
#
loop_
_entity_poly.entity_id
_entity_poly.type
_entity_poly.pdbx_seq_one_letter_code
_entity_poly.pdbx_strand_id
1 'polypeptide(L)'
;MSATRIVQHLLYTLKPGQKGVAAVCNGGGGASSIIVEKLAVLKSTGRPKLTLYTKNPCPLCDDLRLQLQPFLDRVELENLDIERQDNSRWRSLYKYEIPVLFLEGQFLCKHKLDERVLERRTIRDAISKPLPCAQNHLGCQFPSLTPTASSMTPPLTPP
;
A
#
# COMPACT_ATOMS: atom_id res chain seq x y z
N MET A 1 -9.68 11.17 -19.62
CA MET A 1 -10.01 10.84 -18.21
C MET A 1 -10.51 9.40 -17.98
N SER A 2 -10.99 8.65 -19.00
CA SER A 2 -11.48 7.26 -18.81
C SER A 2 -10.38 6.24 -18.50
N ALA A 3 -9.22 6.36 -19.18
CA ALA A 3 -8.05 5.48 -19.02
C ALA A 3 -7.64 5.28 -17.56
N THR A 4 -7.45 6.40 -16.84
CA THR A 4 -7.04 6.42 -15.43
C THR A 4 -8.04 5.71 -14.53
N ARG A 5 -9.33 5.85 -14.82
CA ARG A 5 -10.40 5.21 -14.02
C ARG A 5 -10.41 3.70 -14.20
N ILE A 6 -10.16 3.19 -15.42
CA ILE A 6 -10.03 1.75 -15.69
C ILE A 6 -8.84 1.18 -14.92
N VAL A 7 -7.68 1.84 -15.00
CA VAL A 7 -6.48 1.44 -14.27
C VAL A 7 -6.74 1.48 -12.76
N GLN A 8 -7.42 2.51 -12.25
CA GLN A 8 -7.72 2.61 -10.83
C GLN A 8 -8.65 1.50 -10.33
N HIS A 9 -9.72 1.18 -11.08
CA HIS A 9 -10.58 0.04 -10.74
C HIS A 9 -9.81 -1.29 -10.77
N LEU A 10 -8.93 -1.48 -11.77
CA LEU A 10 -8.06 -2.65 -11.83
C LEU A 10 -7.19 -2.78 -10.57
N LEU A 11 -6.54 -1.70 -10.13
CA LEU A 11 -5.69 -1.70 -8.93
C LEU A 11 -6.45 -2.03 -7.63
N TYR A 12 -7.70 -1.57 -7.52
CA TYR A 12 -8.56 -1.90 -6.37
C TYR A 12 -9.05 -3.35 -6.40
N THR A 13 -9.33 -3.91 -7.59
CA THR A 13 -9.82 -5.29 -7.74
C THR A 13 -8.69 -6.33 -7.64
N LEU A 14 -7.46 -6.00 -8.05
CA LEU A 14 -6.33 -6.93 -7.99
C LEU A 14 -6.06 -7.40 -6.56
N LYS A 15 -5.81 -8.71 -6.42
CA LYS A 15 -5.31 -9.31 -5.18
C LYS A 15 -3.78 -9.15 -5.11
N PRO A 16 -3.17 -9.12 -3.91
CA PRO A 16 -1.70 -9.09 -3.80
C PRO A 16 -1.06 -10.32 -4.47
N GLY A 17 0.03 -10.10 -5.20
CA GLY A 17 0.70 -11.09 -6.05
C GLY A 17 0.07 -11.29 -7.44
N GLN A 18 -1.05 -10.64 -7.73
CA GLN A 18 -1.74 -10.78 -9.01
C GLN A 18 -1.26 -9.71 -10.02
N LYS A 19 -1.07 -10.14 -11.27
CA LYS A 19 -0.83 -9.27 -12.42
C LYS A 19 -2.15 -8.93 -13.12
N GLY A 20 -2.29 -7.69 -13.56
CA GLY A 20 -3.41 -7.20 -14.34
C GLY A 20 -2.95 -6.36 -15.51
N VAL A 21 -3.77 -6.30 -16.56
CA VAL A 21 -3.52 -5.46 -17.73
C VAL A 21 -4.74 -4.60 -18.01
N ALA A 22 -4.51 -3.32 -18.28
CA ALA A 22 -5.52 -2.41 -18.79
C ALA A 22 -5.07 -1.93 -20.17
N ALA A 23 -5.94 -2.06 -21.17
CA ALA A 23 -5.72 -1.51 -22.50
C ALA A 23 -6.73 -0.39 -22.76
N VAL A 24 -6.26 0.68 -23.39
CA VAL A 24 -7.06 1.85 -23.73
C VAL A 24 -6.81 2.17 -25.19
N CYS A 25 -7.89 2.36 -25.93
CA CYS A 25 -7.85 2.80 -27.31
C CYS A 25 -8.65 4.11 -27.44
N ASN A 26 -8.12 5.03 -28.23
CA ASN A 26 -8.81 6.25 -28.63
C ASN A 26 -9.17 6.03 -30.10
N GLY A 27 -10.42 6.24 -30.51
CA GLY A 27 -10.91 5.92 -31.87
C GLY A 27 -10.16 6.56 -33.04
N GLY A 28 -9.17 7.43 -32.80
CA GLY A 28 -8.24 8.00 -33.78
C GLY A 28 -6.95 7.18 -34.00
N GLY A 29 -6.94 5.87 -33.70
CA GLY A 29 -5.83 4.97 -34.05
C GLY A 29 -4.70 4.84 -33.01
N GLY A 30 -4.78 5.55 -31.89
CA GLY A 30 -3.82 5.41 -30.78
C GLY A 30 -4.31 4.40 -29.74
N ALA A 31 -3.45 3.44 -29.39
CA ALA A 31 -3.71 2.49 -28.30
C ALA A 31 -2.53 2.41 -27.34
N SER A 32 -2.83 2.18 -26.06
CA SER A 32 -1.84 1.99 -25.00
C SER A 32 -2.27 0.86 -24.08
N SER A 33 -1.32 0.06 -23.61
CA SER A 33 -1.53 -0.98 -22.61
C SER A 33 -0.63 -0.74 -21.40
N ILE A 34 -1.17 -1.00 -20.22
CA ILE A 34 -0.50 -0.84 -18.93
C ILE A 34 -0.62 -2.16 -18.20
N ILE A 35 0.53 -2.79 -17.90
CA ILE A 35 0.61 -4.01 -17.10
C ILE A 35 1.05 -3.61 -15.69
N VAL A 36 0.32 -4.06 -14.69
CA VAL A 36 0.59 -3.78 -13.27
C VAL A 36 0.57 -5.07 -12.47
N GLU A 37 1.49 -5.19 -11.52
CA GLU A 37 1.48 -6.24 -10.51
C GLU A 37 1.20 -5.60 -9.15
N LYS A 38 0.23 -6.14 -8.41
CA LYS A 38 -0.01 -5.68 -7.05
C LYS A 38 0.96 -6.37 -6.11
N LEU A 39 1.98 -5.66 -5.65
CA LEU A 39 2.94 -6.21 -4.71
C LEU A 39 2.23 -6.60 -3.40
N ALA A 40 2.52 -7.80 -2.90
CA ALA A 40 2.18 -8.16 -1.53
C ALA A 40 3.13 -7.40 -0.61
N VAL A 41 2.57 -6.51 0.22
CA VAL A 41 3.34 -5.89 1.29
C VAL A 41 3.69 -7.01 2.26
N LEU A 42 4.98 -7.33 2.37
CA LEU A 42 5.50 -8.18 3.42
C LEU A 42 5.28 -7.45 4.75
N LYS A 43 4.17 -7.74 5.40
CA LYS A 43 3.94 -7.28 6.77
C LYS A 43 4.82 -8.10 7.69
N SER A 44 5.48 -7.43 8.65
CA SER A 44 6.19 -8.11 9.71
C SER A 44 5.22 -9.04 10.44
N THR A 45 5.60 -10.30 10.63
CA THR A 45 4.81 -11.31 11.39
C THR A 45 4.80 -11.03 12.90
N GLY A 46 5.00 -9.78 13.31
CA GLY A 46 5.08 -9.31 14.69
C GLY A 46 3.91 -8.40 15.06
N ARG A 47 3.98 -7.81 16.25
CA ARG A 47 3.02 -6.78 16.66
C ARG A 47 3.21 -5.55 15.77
N PRO A 48 2.12 -4.93 15.26
CA PRO A 48 2.26 -3.76 14.42
C PRO A 48 2.87 -2.61 15.22
N LYS A 49 3.84 -1.92 14.63
CA LYS A 49 4.56 -0.81 15.25
C LYS A 49 3.70 0.45 15.20
N LEU A 50 3.39 1.00 16.35
CA LEU A 50 2.66 2.26 16.52
C LEU A 50 3.64 3.35 16.95
N THR A 51 3.90 4.31 16.08
CA THR A 51 4.80 5.43 16.36
C THR A 51 3.98 6.65 16.78
N LEU A 52 4.18 7.10 18.02
CA LEU A 52 3.55 8.29 18.60
C LEU A 52 4.56 9.44 18.66
N TYR A 53 4.29 10.49 17.91
CA TYR A 53 5.04 11.75 18.01
C TYR A 53 4.48 12.58 19.15
N THR A 54 5.33 12.89 20.13
CA THR A 54 5.00 13.61 21.35
C THR A 54 5.96 14.78 21.58
N LYS A 55 5.62 15.65 22.54
CA LYS A 55 6.39 16.81 22.98
C LYS A 55 6.15 17.06 24.46
N ASN A 56 7.14 17.62 25.17
CA ASN A 56 6.98 18.04 26.57
C ASN A 56 6.97 19.58 26.67
N PRO A 57 6.06 20.21 27.45
CA PRO A 57 4.83 19.66 28.05
C PRO A 57 3.67 19.59 27.05
N CYS A 58 2.85 18.53 27.09
CA CYS A 58 1.71 18.32 26.19
C CYS A 58 0.56 17.55 26.89
N PRO A 59 -0.53 18.23 27.33
CA PRO A 59 -1.65 17.54 28.00
C PRO A 59 -2.42 16.61 27.04
N LEU A 60 -2.56 16.99 25.77
CA LEU A 60 -3.22 16.17 24.75
C LEU A 60 -2.52 14.81 24.53
N CYS A 61 -1.21 14.78 24.73
CA CYS A 61 -0.41 13.58 24.58
C CYS A 61 -0.68 12.58 25.72
N ASP A 62 -0.96 13.07 26.93
CA ASP A 62 -1.29 12.25 28.09
C ASP A 62 -2.71 11.67 27.96
N ASP A 63 -3.68 12.49 27.52
CA ASP A 63 -5.04 12.03 27.22
C ASP A 63 -5.04 10.90 26.18
N LEU A 64 -4.27 11.08 25.10
CA LEU A 64 -4.19 10.09 24.02
C LEU A 64 -3.52 8.78 24.49
N ARG A 65 -2.53 8.84 25.39
CA ARG A 65 -1.92 7.65 25.99
C ARG A 65 -2.90 6.86 26.85
N LEU A 66 -3.77 7.54 27.59
CA LEU A 66 -4.83 6.89 28.36
C LEU A 66 -5.80 6.15 27.43
N GLN A 67 -6.19 6.78 26.32
CA GLN A 67 -7.06 6.15 25.33
C GLN A 67 -6.39 4.97 24.61
N LEU A 68 -5.06 4.96 24.49
CA LEU A 68 -4.31 3.87 23.89
C LEU A 68 -4.08 2.67 24.81
N GLN A 69 -4.16 2.83 26.14
CA GLN A 69 -3.95 1.74 27.11
C GLN A 69 -4.60 0.39 26.73
N PRO A 70 -5.89 0.32 26.35
CA PRO A 70 -6.53 -0.96 26.03
C PRO A 70 -5.97 -1.66 24.78
N PHE A 71 -5.23 -0.93 23.93
CA PHE A 71 -4.69 -1.46 22.67
C PHE A 71 -3.19 -1.81 22.76
N LEU A 72 -2.50 -1.39 23.82
CA LEU A 72 -1.05 -1.60 23.99
C LEU A 72 -0.64 -3.07 24.04
N ASP A 73 -1.51 -3.96 24.50
CA ASP A 73 -1.19 -5.39 24.56
C ASP A 73 -0.99 -6.02 23.17
N ARG A 74 -1.61 -5.41 22.14
CA ARG A 74 -1.64 -5.95 20.77
C ARG A 74 -0.65 -5.27 19.83
N VAL A 75 -0.11 -4.11 20.22
CA VAL A 75 0.73 -3.26 19.35
C VAL A 75 2.05 -2.95 20.05
N GLU A 76 3.09 -2.64 19.27
CA GLU A 76 4.36 -2.16 19.82
C GLU A 76 4.37 -0.63 19.76
N LEU A 77 4.24 0.05 20.91
CA LEU A 77 4.23 1.52 20.96
C LEU A 77 5.66 2.09 21.05
N GLU A 78 6.04 2.88 20.05
CA GLU A 78 7.26 3.68 20.03
C GLU A 78 6.91 5.16 20.28
N ASN A 79 7.45 5.73 21.36
CA ASN A 79 7.29 7.15 21.68
C ASN A 79 8.48 7.95 21.12
N LEU A 80 8.22 8.85 20.17
CA LEU A 80 9.23 9.73 19.59
C LEU A 80 8.99 11.17 20.04
N ASP A 81 9.93 11.69 20.83
CA ASP A 81 9.95 13.10 21.19
C ASP A 81 10.53 13.93 20.04
N ILE A 82 9.74 14.88 19.54
CA ILE A 82 10.12 15.75 18.42
C ILE A 82 11.08 16.87 18.85
N GLU A 83 11.27 17.12 20.14
CA GLU A 83 12.18 18.17 20.61
C GLU A 83 13.65 17.73 20.59
N ARG A 84 13.90 16.42 20.47
CA ARG A 84 15.27 15.87 20.35
C ARG A 84 15.94 16.39 19.08
N GLN A 85 17.24 16.67 19.20
CA GLN A 85 18.03 17.34 18.16
C GLN A 85 18.13 16.53 16.86
N ASP A 86 18.14 15.19 16.96
CA ASP A 86 18.14 14.27 15.81
C ASP A 86 16.83 14.29 15.00
N ASN A 87 15.74 14.77 15.61
CA ASN A 87 14.38 14.73 15.07
C ASN A 87 13.90 16.08 14.53
N SER A 88 14.82 17.01 14.24
CA SER A 88 14.50 18.37 13.76
C SER A 88 13.54 18.39 12.56
N ARG A 89 13.62 17.39 11.66
CA ARG A 89 12.68 17.22 10.55
C ARG A 89 11.23 17.07 11.01
N TRP A 90 10.98 16.23 12.02
CA TRP A 90 9.64 15.97 12.55
C TRP A 90 9.08 17.17 13.28
N ARG A 91 9.95 17.91 13.98
CA ARG A 91 9.60 19.17 14.63
C ARG A 91 9.02 20.16 13.63
N SER A 92 9.65 20.33 12.47
CA SER A 92 9.16 21.27 11.45
C SER A 92 7.83 20.84 10.83
N LEU A 93 7.59 19.54 10.68
CA LEU A 93 6.37 19.00 10.06
C LEU A 93 5.17 19.01 11.03
N TYR A 94 5.38 18.59 12.27
CA TYR A 94 4.28 18.26 13.18
C TYR A 94 4.15 19.18 14.40
N LYS A 95 4.91 20.29 14.48
CA LYS A 95 4.91 21.23 15.62
C LYS A 95 3.53 21.58 16.17
N TYR A 96 2.54 21.74 15.28
CA TYR A 96 1.18 22.18 15.61
C TYR A 96 0.14 21.05 15.55
N GLU A 97 0.55 19.84 15.19
CA GLU A 97 -0.35 18.69 14.98
C GLU A 97 -0.24 17.61 16.07
N ILE A 98 0.60 17.84 17.08
CA ILE A 98 0.88 16.92 18.18
C ILE A 98 -0.37 16.73 19.04
N PRO A 99 -0.70 15.49 19.49
CA PRO A 99 -0.05 14.21 19.18
C PRO A 99 -0.39 13.68 17.78
N VAL A 100 0.60 13.09 17.10
CA VAL A 100 0.41 12.42 15.79
C VAL A 100 0.75 10.93 15.90
N LEU A 101 -0.16 10.09 15.41
CA LEU A 101 -0.04 8.64 15.42
C LEU A 101 0.17 8.05 14.03
N PHE A 102 1.13 7.14 13.94
CA PHE A 102 1.41 6.35 12.75
C PHE A 102 1.37 4.86 13.08
N LEU A 103 0.76 4.06 12.20
CA LEU A 103 0.73 2.59 12.27
C LEU A 103 1.55 2.03 11.10
N GLU A 104 2.65 1.35 11.39
CA GLU A 104 3.58 0.81 10.38
C GLU A 104 4.01 1.87 9.34
N GLY A 105 4.18 3.12 9.79
CA GLY A 105 4.53 4.26 8.92
C GLY A 105 3.36 4.87 8.16
N GLN A 106 2.13 4.35 8.29
CA GLN A 106 0.92 4.96 7.75
C GLN A 106 0.29 5.92 8.74
N PHE A 107 -0.09 7.11 8.29
CA PHE A 107 -0.81 8.07 9.12
C PHE A 107 -2.14 7.50 9.61
N LEU A 108 -2.39 7.60 10.92
CA LEU A 108 -3.61 7.14 11.56
C LEU A 108 -4.50 8.33 11.93
N CYS A 109 -4.03 9.19 12.85
CA CYS A 109 -4.76 10.35 13.33
C CYS A 109 -3.82 11.40 13.94
N LYS A 110 -4.36 12.59 14.18
CA LYS A 110 -3.70 13.71 14.86
C LYS A 110 -4.66 14.32 15.88
N HIS A 111 -4.12 14.97 16.91
CA HIS A 111 -4.81 15.65 18.02
C HIS A 111 -5.66 14.76 18.94
N LYS A 112 -6.49 13.86 18.39
CA LYS A 112 -7.40 12.97 19.14
C LYS A 112 -7.36 11.55 18.58
N LEU A 113 -7.48 10.55 19.45
CA LEU A 113 -7.59 9.16 19.02
C LEU A 113 -8.99 8.89 18.47
N ASP A 114 -9.03 8.25 17.30
CA ASP A 114 -10.27 7.77 16.68
C ASP A 114 -10.32 6.25 16.83
N GLU A 115 -10.85 5.78 17.96
CA GLU A 115 -10.85 4.37 18.39
C GLU A 115 -11.41 3.44 17.29
N ARG A 116 -12.47 3.87 16.61
CA ARG A 116 -13.12 3.11 15.52
C ARG A 116 -12.22 2.89 14.30
N VAL A 117 -11.28 3.79 14.05
CA VAL A 117 -10.33 3.68 12.94
C VAL A 117 -9.17 2.78 13.34
N LEU A 118 -8.68 2.93 14.57
CA LEU A 118 -7.64 2.08 15.13
C LEU A 118 -8.09 0.61 15.16
N GLU A 119 -9.26 0.31 15.74
CA GLU A 119 -9.81 -1.05 15.78
C GLU A 119 -9.94 -1.67 14.39
N ARG A 120 -10.54 -0.94 13.44
CA ARG A 120 -10.73 -1.44 12.08
C ARG A 120 -9.41 -1.72 11.36
N ARG A 121 -8.37 -0.91 11.57
CA ARG A 121 -7.06 -1.14 10.94
C ARG A 121 -6.30 -2.25 11.64
N THR A 122 -6.18 -2.23 12.97
CA THR A 122 -5.51 -3.29 13.74
C THR A 122 -6.14 -4.68 13.47
N ILE A 123 -7.47 -4.77 13.35
CA ILE A 123 -8.17 -6.03 13.02
C ILE A 123 -7.99 -6.40 11.54
N ARG A 124 -8.14 -5.45 10.60
CA ARG A 124 -7.94 -5.72 9.16
C ARG A 124 -6.51 -6.16 8.87
N ASP A 125 -5.54 -5.61 9.59
CA ASP A 125 -4.12 -5.91 9.43
C ASP A 125 -3.74 -7.27 10.03
N ALA A 126 -4.40 -7.69 11.12
CA ALA A 126 -4.31 -9.06 11.64
C ALA A 126 -4.97 -10.10 10.71
N ILE A 127 -5.98 -9.71 9.91
CA ILE A 127 -6.73 -10.61 9.01
C ILE A 127 -6.11 -10.70 7.61
N SER A 128 -5.20 -9.79 7.22
CA SER A 128 -4.35 -10.02 6.05
C SER A 128 -3.34 -11.12 6.37
N LYS A 129 -3.82 -12.38 6.37
CA LYS A 129 -2.98 -13.58 6.47
C LYS A 129 -1.78 -13.42 5.54
N PRO A 130 -0.56 -13.79 5.95
CA PRO A 130 0.53 -13.94 5.01
C PRO A 130 0.04 -14.86 3.91
N LEU A 131 -0.08 -14.34 2.69
CA LEU A 131 -0.54 -15.13 1.57
C LEU A 131 0.54 -16.19 1.29
N PRO A 132 0.19 -17.48 1.29
CA PRO A 132 1.07 -18.54 0.84
C PRO A 132 1.17 -18.46 -0.68
N CYS A 133 1.90 -17.48 -1.20
CA CYS A 133 2.15 -17.35 -2.64
C CYS A 133 3.63 -17.12 -2.97
N ALA A 134 4.48 -16.89 -1.96
CA ALA A 134 5.93 -16.76 -2.14
C ALA A 134 6.67 -18.10 -2.25
N GLN A 135 5.97 -19.23 -2.37
CA GLN A 135 6.57 -20.54 -2.57
C GLN A 135 6.00 -21.17 -3.84
N ASN A 136 6.51 -20.72 -4.99
CA ASN A 136 6.79 -21.58 -6.15
C ASN A 136 7.42 -20.72 -7.25
N HIS A 137 8.71 -20.38 -7.05
CA HIS A 137 9.55 -19.70 -8.02
C HIS A 137 9.96 -20.60 -9.22
N LEU A 138 9.22 -21.68 -9.51
CA LEU A 138 9.52 -22.64 -10.57
C LEU A 138 8.35 -22.95 -11.54
N GLY A 139 7.22 -22.25 -11.46
CA GLY A 139 6.02 -22.56 -12.25
C GLY A 139 5.54 -21.52 -13.26
N CYS A 140 6.14 -20.32 -13.32
CA CYS A 140 5.73 -19.30 -14.29
C CYS A 140 6.50 -19.47 -15.60
N GLN A 141 6.20 -20.52 -16.37
CA GLN A 141 6.47 -20.48 -17.80
C GLN A 141 5.54 -19.44 -18.41
N PHE A 142 6.09 -18.25 -18.66
CA PHE A 142 5.49 -17.34 -19.63
C PHE A 142 5.39 -18.10 -20.96
N PRO A 143 4.21 -18.19 -21.61
CA PRO A 143 4.21 -18.52 -23.03
C PRO A 143 4.98 -17.39 -23.72
N SER A 144 6.17 -17.72 -24.21
CA SER A 144 6.95 -16.87 -25.08
C SER A 144 6.09 -16.61 -26.31
N LEU A 145 5.51 -15.41 -26.38
CA LEU A 145 4.96 -14.85 -27.61
C LEU A 145 6.15 -14.62 -28.55
N THR A 146 6.59 -15.68 -29.20
CA THR A 146 7.38 -15.59 -30.42
C THR A 146 6.42 -15.18 -31.53
N PRO A 147 6.69 -14.11 -32.28
CA PRO A 147 5.92 -13.82 -33.48
C PRO A 147 6.39 -14.83 -34.53
N THR A 148 5.60 -15.87 -34.79
CA THR A 148 5.76 -16.65 -36.02
C THR A 148 5.35 -15.76 -37.18
N ALA A 149 6.35 -15.15 -37.82
CA ALA A 149 6.22 -14.56 -39.14
C ALA A 149 5.93 -15.68 -40.15
N SER A 150 4.67 -16.08 -40.27
CA SER A 150 4.22 -16.92 -41.37
C SER A 150 4.03 -16.04 -42.60
N SER A 151 4.96 -16.19 -43.53
CA SER A 151 4.98 -15.71 -44.90
C SER A 151 3.62 -15.83 -45.60
N MET A 152 3.03 -14.69 -45.97
CA MET A 152 2.02 -14.61 -47.02
C MET A 152 2.74 -14.35 -48.35
N THR A 153 2.96 -15.40 -49.13
CA THR A 153 3.23 -15.29 -50.58
C THR A 153 1.92 -15.29 -51.34
N PRO A 154 1.69 -14.37 -52.30
CA PRO A 154 0.47 -14.34 -53.10
C PRO A 154 0.49 -15.47 -54.16
N PRO A 155 -0.69 -16.01 -54.56
CA PRO A 155 -0.75 -17.05 -55.58
C PRO A 155 -0.59 -16.46 -56.99
N LEU A 156 0.39 -16.99 -57.72
CA LEU A 156 0.53 -16.83 -59.18
C LEU A 156 -0.54 -17.68 -59.87
N THR A 157 -1.42 -17.02 -60.63
CA THR A 157 -2.34 -17.66 -61.59
C THR A 157 -1.67 -17.82 -62.95
N PRO A 158 -1.83 -18.98 -63.61
CA PRO A 158 -2.00 -19.02 -65.07
C PRO A 158 -3.22 -19.92 -65.45
N PRO A 159 -3.73 -19.95 -66.70
CA PRO A 159 -3.00 -20.07 -67.98
C PRO A 159 -2.76 -18.77 -68.75
#